data_AF-A0A436BVC1-F1
#
_entry.id   AF-A0A436BVC1-F1
#
_cell.length_a   1.000
_cell.length_b   1.000
_cell.length_c   1.000
_cell.angle_alpha   90.00
_cell.angle_beta   90.00
_cell.angle_gamma   90.00
#
_symmetry.space_group_name_H-M   'P 1'
#
loop_
_entity.id
_entity.type
_entity.pdbx_description
1 polymer ?
#
loop_
_entity_poly.entity_id
_entity_poly.type
_entity_poly.pdbx_seq_one_letter_code
_entity_poly.pdbx_strand_id
1 'polypeptide(L)'
;MYYTDKKLQYPVRVETPNPVFARALQQAIGGVEGEIRVALQYFFQAWGCRGPAKYRDLLLNTATEELGHIEMLATAVALNLEGAPLSLQEDISSDTVGGSVLNGMNFRHILSTGLAALPENANGVPFNASHVYASGNLAADMVANVTAEGSG
;
A
#
# COMPACT_ATOMS: atom_id res chain seq x y z
N MET A 1 4.54 -7.89 -20.62
CA MET A 1 4.23 -6.51 -21.05
C MET A 1 3.05 -6.06 -20.22
N TYR A 2 3.11 -4.89 -19.59
CA TYR A 2 2.03 -4.34 -18.78
C TYR A 2 1.29 -3.26 -19.55
N TYR A 3 0.03 -3.08 -19.20
CA TYR A 3 -0.83 -2.03 -19.71
C TYR A 3 -1.52 -1.39 -18.51
N THR A 4 -1.89 -0.12 -18.65
CA THR A 4 -2.64 0.61 -17.63
C THR A 4 -3.97 1.06 -18.21
N ASP A 5 -4.99 1.09 -17.36
CA ASP A 5 -6.29 1.72 -17.63
C ASP A 5 -6.42 2.97 -16.75
N LYS A 6 -7.41 3.82 -17.02
CA LYS A 6 -7.72 4.98 -16.16
C LYS A 6 -8.62 4.62 -14.98
N LYS A 7 -9.23 3.43 -15.00
CA LYS A 7 -10.13 2.95 -13.97
C LYS A 7 -9.33 2.23 -12.89
N LEU A 8 -9.65 2.56 -11.64
CA LEU A 8 -9.32 1.72 -10.49
C LEU A 8 -10.02 0.36 -10.65
N GLN A 9 -9.39 -0.70 -10.13
CA GLN A 9 -9.96 -2.04 -10.11
C GLN A 9 -11.32 -2.07 -9.39
N TYR A 10 -11.45 -1.31 -8.30
CA TYR A 10 -12.72 -1.04 -7.64
C TYR A 10 -12.81 0.44 -7.22
N PRO A 11 -14.00 1.08 -7.26
CA PRO A 11 -14.15 2.48 -6.86
C PRO A 11 -13.74 2.72 -5.41
N VAL A 12 -12.88 3.71 -5.18
CA VAL A 12 -12.48 4.18 -3.85
C VAL A 12 -13.24 5.46 -3.53
N ARG A 13 -13.88 5.52 -2.35
CA ARG A 13 -14.61 6.68 -1.86
C ARG A 13 -14.28 6.94 -0.40
N VAL A 14 -14.06 8.21 -0.06
CA VAL A 14 -13.89 8.69 1.31
C VAL A 14 -14.96 9.75 1.55
N GLU A 15 -15.80 9.57 2.57
CA GLU A 15 -16.88 10.53 2.89
C GLU A 15 -16.39 11.67 3.77
N THR A 16 -15.43 11.40 4.65
CA THR A 16 -14.83 12.38 5.54
C THR A 16 -13.33 12.11 5.58
N PRO A 17 -12.49 13.03 5.05
CA PRO A 17 -11.04 12.89 5.10
C PRO A 17 -10.53 12.72 6.53
N ASN A 18 -9.61 11.78 6.71
CA ASN A 18 -8.98 11.48 8.00
C ASN A 18 -7.48 11.22 7.84
N PRO A 19 -6.61 12.21 8.12
CA PRO A 19 -5.16 12.09 7.98
C PRO A 19 -4.53 10.99 8.87
N VAL A 20 -5.16 10.67 10.00
CA VAL A 20 -4.71 9.58 10.87
C VAL A 20 -5.01 8.22 10.22
N PHE A 21 -6.15 8.10 9.55
CA PHE A 21 -6.48 6.90 8.78
C PHE A 21 -5.60 6.76 7.53
N ALA A 22 -5.29 7.86 6.83
CA ALA A 22 -4.28 7.85 5.76
C ALA A 22 -2.93 7.31 6.24
N ARG A 23 -2.49 7.66 7.45
CA ARG A 23 -1.30 7.07 8.07
C ARG A 23 -1.50 5.56 8.33
N ALA A 24 -2.65 5.14 8.84
CA ALA A 24 -2.92 3.73 9.10
C ALA A 24 -2.90 2.87 7.82
N LEU A 25 -3.47 3.38 6.72
CA LEU A 25 -3.50 2.72 5.40
C LEU A 25 -2.10 2.43 4.84
N GLN A 26 -1.07 3.17 5.28
CA GLN A 26 0.32 2.86 4.90
C GLN A 26 0.73 1.46 5.34
N GLN A 27 0.16 0.89 6.42
CA GLN A 27 0.43 -0.50 6.80
C GLN A 27 0.01 -1.48 5.70
N ALA A 28 -1.16 -1.27 5.08
CA ALA A 28 -1.62 -2.11 3.98
C ALA A 28 -0.81 -1.88 2.69
N ILE A 29 -0.09 -0.77 2.55
CA ILE A 29 0.75 -0.49 1.37
C ILE A 29 2.16 -1.05 1.57
N GLY A 30 2.92 -0.48 2.51
CA GLY A 30 4.34 -0.74 2.71
C GLY A 30 4.68 -1.51 3.99
N GLY A 31 3.67 -1.97 4.73
CA GLY A 31 3.85 -2.88 5.86
C GLY A 31 4.38 -4.24 5.43
N VAL A 32 4.82 -5.04 6.41
CA VAL A 32 5.27 -6.41 6.16
C VAL A 32 4.13 -7.25 5.62
N GLU A 33 2.88 -6.96 5.96
CA GLU A 33 1.71 -7.67 5.45
C GLU A 33 1.16 -7.06 4.15
N GLY A 34 1.65 -5.88 3.75
CA GLY A 34 1.03 -5.03 2.73
C GLY A 34 1.24 -5.44 1.26
N GLU A 35 0.52 -4.73 0.39
CA GLU A 35 0.37 -5.04 -1.02
C GLU A 35 1.67 -4.97 -1.82
N ILE A 36 2.60 -4.07 -1.46
CA ILE A 36 3.91 -4.01 -2.12
C ILE A 36 4.67 -5.33 -1.93
N ARG A 37 4.58 -5.94 -0.74
CA ARG A 37 5.23 -7.23 -0.48
C ARG A 37 4.62 -8.31 -1.35
N VAL A 38 3.29 -8.50 -1.32
CA VAL A 38 2.63 -9.59 -2.05
C VAL A 38 2.79 -9.45 -3.56
N ALA A 39 2.66 -8.24 -4.11
CA ALA A 39 2.90 -7.98 -5.52
C ALA A 39 4.30 -8.46 -5.94
N LEU A 40 5.34 -8.02 -5.22
CA LEU A 40 6.71 -8.43 -5.51
C LEU A 40 6.93 -9.93 -5.30
N GLN A 41 6.41 -10.49 -4.20
CA GLN A 41 6.51 -11.91 -3.91
C GLN A 41 5.95 -12.76 -5.04
N TYR A 42 4.72 -12.49 -5.47
CA TYR A 42 4.06 -13.25 -6.53
C TYR A 42 4.77 -13.07 -7.88
N PHE A 43 5.24 -11.86 -8.21
CA PHE A 43 6.04 -11.64 -9.43
C PHE A 43 7.33 -12.46 -9.42
N PHE A 44 8.13 -12.41 -8.36
CA PHE A 44 9.41 -13.10 -8.30
C PHE A 44 9.24 -14.63 -8.28
N GLN A 45 8.20 -15.13 -7.60
CA GLN A 45 7.85 -16.54 -7.66
C GLN A 45 7.42 -16.95 -9.08
N ALA A 46 6.62 -16.14 -9.77
CA ALA A 46 6.14 -16.47 -11.11
C ALA A 46 7.25 -16.44 -12.16
N TRP A 47 8.12 -15.43 -12.12
CA TRP A 47 9.25 -15.31 -13.03
C TRP A 47 10.29 -16.42 -12.81
N GLY A 48 10.43 -16.89 -11.57
CA GLY A 48 11.27 -18.04 -11.22
C GLY A 48 10.60 -19.41 -11.43
N CYS A 49 9.30 -19.47 -11.71
CA CYS A 49 8.54 -20.72 -11.75
C CYS A 49 8.96 -21.62 -12.93
N ARG A 50 9.44 -22.82 -12.60
CA ARG A 50 9.81 -23.89 -13.55
C ARG A 50 8.81 -25.05 -13.56
N GLY A 51 7.75 -24.94 -12.77
CA GLY A 51 6.71 -25.95 -12.63
C GLY A 51 5.63 -25.84 -13.72
N PRO A 52 4.48 -26.49 -13.51
CA PRO A 52 3.34 -26.39 -14.44
C PRO A 52 2.91 -24.95 -14.69
N ALA A 53 2.65 -24.62 -15.96
CA ALA A 53 2.27 -23.27 -16.40
C ALA A 53 1.12 -22.66 -15.59
N LYS A 54 0.13 -23.47 -15.18
CA LYS A 54 -1.03 -23.02 -14.38
C LYS A 54 -0.64 -22.24 -13.12
N TYR A 55 0.46 -22.58 -12.47
CA TYR A 55 0.88 -21.90 -11.24
C TYR A 55 1.62 -20.60 -11.55
N ARG A 56 2.43 -20.60 -12.61
CA ARG A 56 3.05 -19.37 -13.12
C ARG A 56 1.98 -18.35 -13.52
N ASP A 57 0.94 -18.80 -14.21
CA ASP A 57 -0.15 -17.95 -14.68
C ASP A 57 -1.01 -17.44 -13.51
N LEU A 58 -1.32 -18.31 -12.54
CA LEU A 58 -1.96 -17.91 -11.28
C LEU A 58 -1.17 -16.79 -10.60
N LEU A 59 0.12 -17.01 -10.35
CA LEU A 59 0.97 -16.05 -9.66
C LEU A 59 1.11 -14.73 -10.42
N LEU A 60 1.26 -14.75 -11.75
CA LEU A 60 1.33 -13.51 -12.54
C LEU A 60 0.01 -12.73 -12.52
N ASN A 61 -1.12 -13.41 -12.59
CA ASN A 61 -2.42 -12.77 -12.56
C ASN A 61 -2.66 -12.11 -11.20
N THR A 62 -2.41 -12.84 -10.10
CA THR A 62 -2.55 -12.30 -8.75
C THR A 62 -1.55 -11.17 -8.49
N ALA A 63 -0.27 -11.33 -8.87
CA ALA A 63 0.73 -10.25 -8.75
C ALA A 63 0.31 -8.96 -9.47
N THR A 64 -0.34 -9.09 -10.62
CA THR A 64 -0.83 -7.95 -11.40
C THR A 64 -2.07 -7.32 -10.76
N GLU A 65 -2.93 -8.13 -10.13
CA GLU A 65 -4.04 -7.65 -9.30
C GLU A 65 -3.55 -6.85 -8.09
N GLU A 66 -2.48 -7.29 -7.41
CA GLU A 66 -1.93 -6.54 -6.26
C GLU A 66 -1.42 -5.14 -6.64
N LEU A 67 -1.01 -4.92 -7.89
CA LEU A 67 -0.69 -3.55 -8.35
C LEU A 67 -1.93 -2.65 -8.35
N GLY A 68 -3.11 -3.20 -8.65
CA GLY A 68 -4.40 -2.50 -8.55
C GLY A 68 -4.79 -2.21 -7.10
N HIS A 69 -4.53 -3.13 -6.18
CA HIS A 69 -4.74 -2.90 -4.75
C HIS A 69 -3.83 -1.77 -4.22
N ILE A 70 -2.55 -1.75 -4.60
CA ILE A 70 -1.63 -0.64 -4.28
C ILE A 70 -2.18 0.69 -4.82
N GLU A 71 -2.65 0.73 -6.06
CA GLU A 71 -3.23 1.94 -6.67
C GLU A 71 -4.47 2.42 -5.90
N MET A 72 -5.37 1.50 -5.54
CA MET A 72 -6.57 1.81 -4.77
C MET A 72 -6.23 2.34 -3.37
N LEU A 73 -5.31 1.70 -2.65
CA LEU A 73 -4.87 2.14 -1.33
C LEU A 73 -4.17 3.49 -1.38
N ALA A 74 -3.28 3.70 -2.36
CA ALA A 74 -2.62 4.98 -2.56
C ALA A 74 -3.62 6.11 -2.86
N THR A 75 -4.65 5.80 -3.65
CA THR A 75 -5.76 6.72 -3.91
C THR A 75 -6.55 7.00 -2.63
N ALA A 76 -6.85 5.98 -1.82
CA ALA A 76 -7.52 6.15 -0.54
C ALA A 76 -6.73 7.03 0.44
N VAL A 77 -5.40 6.90 0.46
CA VAL A 77 -4.51 7.79 1.23
C VAL A 77 -4.66 9.23 0.76
N ALA A 78 -4.55 9.49 -0.55
CA ALA A 78 -4.69 10.85 -1.09
C ALA A 78 -6.05 11.47 -0.74
N LEU A 79 -7.15 10.73 -0.90
CA LEU A 79 -8.50 11.17 -0.55
C LEU A 79 -8.65 11.45 0.97
N ASN A 80 -8.03 10.64 1.82
CA ASN A 80 -8.04 10.87 3.27
C ASN A 80 -7.18 12.07 3.71
N LEU A 81 -6.29 12.54 2.85
CA LEU A 81 -5.44 13.70 3.07
C LEU A 81 -6.01 15.00 2.49
N GLU A 82 -7.13 14.94 1.75
CA GLU A 82 -7.78 16.12 1.19
C GLU A 82 -8.15 17.13 2.29
N GLY A 83 -7.74 18.39 2.10
CA GLY A 83 -7.99 19.47 3.05
C GLY A 83 -7.12 19.45 4.31
N ALA A 84 -6.18 18.50 4.44
CA ALA A 84 -5.23 18.49 5.54
C ALA A 84 -4.30 19.73 5.47
N PRO A 85 -3.95 20.35 6.61
CA PRO A 85 -3.05 21.50 6.63
C PRO A 85 -1.65 21.11 6.14
N LEU A 86 -1.03 21.96 5.32
CA LEU A 86 0.32 21.75 4.78
C LEU A 86 1.42 22.28 5.70
N SER A 87 1.06 22.94 6.80
CA SER A 87 2.02 23.43 7.80
C SER A 87 1.37 23.60 9.16
N LEU A 88 2.20 23.68 10.21
CA LEU A 88 1.76 24.02 11.57
C LEU A 88 1.09 25.40 11.62
N GLN A 89 1.52 26.34 10.77
CA GLN A 89 0.91 27.67 10.69
C GLN A 89 -0.50 27.60 10.11
N GLU A 90 -0.72 26.78 9.07
CA GLU A 90 -2.05 26.52 8.51
C GLU A 90 -2.96 25.81 9.51
N ASP A 91 -2.45 24.79 10.21
CA ASP A 91 -3.16 24.04 11.26
C ASP A 91 -3.63 24.98 12.38
N ILE A 92 -2.73 25.79 12.93
CA ILE A 92 -3.05 26.77 13.99
C ILE A 92 -4.00 27.87 13.50
N SER A 93 -3.89 28.29 12.23
CA SER A 93 -4.76 29.35 11.69
C SER A 93 -6.19 28.88 11.41
N SER A 94 -6.38 27.58 11.17
CA SER A 94 -7.66 26.99 10.81
C SER A 94 -8.46 26.48 12.01
N ASP A 95 -7.80 26.25 13.16
CA ASP A 95 -8.44 25.68 14.34
C ASP A 95 -8.28 26.55 15.60
N THR A 96 -9.39 27.20 15.99
CA THR A 96 -9.46 28.05 17.20
C THR A 96 -9.96 27.31 18.45
N VAL A 97 -10.37 26.03 18.35
CA VAL A 97 -11.05 25.33 19.46
C VAL A 97 -10.65 23.85 19.64
N GLY A 98 -10.04 23.12 18.70
CA GLY A 98 -10.12 21.64 18.75
C GLY A 98 -8.97 20.81 18.17
N GLY A 99 -7.78 20.85 18.76
CA GLY A 99 -6.76 19.80 18.66
C GLY A 99 -6.07 19.66 17.29
N SER A 100 -4.78 20.00 17.24
CA SER A 100 -3.92 19.93 16.05
C SER A 100 -4.15 18.66 15.20
N VAL A 101 -4.59 18.82 13.95
CA VAL A 101 -4.78 17.74 12.96
C VAL A 101 -3.45 17.07 12.64
N LEU A 102 -2.35 17.80 12.80
CA LEU A 102 -0.99 17.28 12.69
C LEU A 102 -0.67 16.24 13.77
N ASN A 103 -1.42 16.23 14.89
CA ASN A 103 -1.23 15.25 15.93
C ASN A 103 -1.74 13.87 15.49
N GLY A 104 -0.81 12.96 15.18
CA GLY A 104 -1.11 11.60 14.74
C GLY A 104 -1.01 11.41 13.21
N MET A 105 -1.01 12.48 12.43
CA MET A 105 -0.70 12.44 11.00
C MET A 105 0.74 12.00 10.75
N ASN A 106 1.01 11.39 9.60
CA ASN A 106 2.37 11.15 9.15
C ASN A 106 2.94 12.44 8.53
N PHE A 107 3.88 13.10 9.21
CA PHE A 107 4.50 14.33 8.70
C PHE A 107 5.18 14.18 7.33
N ARG A 108 5.58 12.97 6.93
CA ARG A 108 6.12 12.72 5.59
C ARG A 108 5.08 12.90 4.49
N HIS A 109 3.79 12.70 4.78
CA HIS A 109 2.71 13.03 3.85
C HIS A 109 2.76 14.51 3.44
N ILE A 110 3.11 15.40 4.37
CA ILE A 110 3.27 16.84 4.10
C ILE A 110 4.64 17.11 3.47
N LEU A 111 5.71 16.76 4.20
CA LEU A 111 7.06 17.23 3.92
C LEU A 111 7.74 16.53 2.74
N SER A 112 7.31 15.31 2.41
CA SER A 112 7.96 14.48 1.38
C SER A 112 7.11 14.29 0.13
N THR A 113 5.78 14.28 0.26
CA THR A 113 4.90 13.83 -0.84
C THR A 113 3.84 14.82 -1.28
N GLY A 114 3.62 15.92 -0.55
CA GLY A 114 2.53 16.86 -0.89
C GLY A 114 1.16 16.18 -0.86
N LEU A 115 0.85 15.48 0.25
CA LEU A 115 -0.40 14.78 0.54
C LEU A 115 -0.66 13.51 -0.30
N ALA A 116 0.37 12.67 -0.48
CA ALA A 116 0.25 11.38 -1.18
C ALA A 116 0.84 10.21 -0.37
N ALA A 117 0.56 8.98 -0.81
CA ALA A 117 1.08 7.76 -0.19
C ALA A 117 2.60 7.60 -0.34
N LEU A 118 3.17 6.73 0.48
CA LEU A 118 4.61 6.39 0.51
C LEU A 118 4.76 4.87 0.56
N PRO A 119 5.84 4.30 -0.02
CA PRO A 119 6.15 2.89 0.13
C PRO A 119 6.76 2.62 1.52
N GLU A 120 5.97 2.80 2.57
CA GLU A 120 6.35 2.63 3.97
C GLU A 120 5.16 2.14 4.79
N ASN A 121 5.42 1.66 6.01
CA ASN A 121 4.36 1.22 6.92
C ASN A 121 3.74 2.39 7.73
N ALA A 122 2.73 2.11 8.56
CA ALA A 122 2.05 3.13 9.38
C ALA A 122 2.95 3.84 10.41
N ASN A 123 4.15 3.31 10.66
CA ASN A 123 5.15 3.91 11.55
C ASN A 123 6.30 4.60 10.79
N GLY A 124 6.18 4.72 9.46
CA GLY A 124 7.17 5.42 8.63
C GLY A 124 8.44 4.62 8.36
N VAL A 125 8.45 3.30 8.61
CA VAL A 125 9.56 2.43 8.22
C VAL A 125 9.42 2.14 6.74
N PRO A 126 10.43 2.49 5.90
CA PRO A 126 10.39 2.21 4.47
C PRO A 126 10.26 0.72 4.19
N PHE A 127 9.47 0.39 3.18
CA PHE A 127 9.39 -0.98 2.66
C PHE A 127 10.79 -1.47 2.29
N ASN A 128 11.07 -2.73 2.62
CA ASN A 128 12.27 -3.42 2.18
C ASN A 128 11.92 -4.85 1.78
N ALA A 129 12.75 -5.45 0.93
CA ALA A 129 12.46 -6.76 0.35
C ALA A 129 12.76 -7.95 1.29
N SER A 130 13.09 -7.75 2.57
CA SER A 130 13.48 -8.87 3.47
C SER A 130 12.34 -9.86 3.75
N HIS A 131 11.09 -9.45 3.52
CA HIS A 131 9.90 -10.29 3.67
C HIS A 131 9.32 -10.75 2.32
N VAL A 132 10.05 -10.58 1.21
CA VAL A 132 9.65 -11.12 -0.09
C VAL A 132 10.14 -12.57 -0.18
N TYR A 133 9.22 -13.53 -0.12
CA TYR A 133 9.56 -14.95 -0.11
C TYR A 133 9.40 -15.58 -1.50
N ALA A 134 10.52 -15.78 -2.21
CA ALA A 134 10.53 -16.47 -3.50
C ALA A 134 11.62 -17.55 -3.50
N SER A 135 11.35 -18.67 -2.82
CA SER A 135 12.35 -19.71 -2.56
C SER A 135 12.68 -20.57 -3.78
N GLY A 136 11.78 -20.57 -4.78
CA GLY A 136 11.86 -21.47 -5.93
C GLY A 136 11.30 -22.86 -5.66
N ASN A 137 10.92 -23.16 -4.42
CA ASN A 137 10.11 -24.33 -4.08
C ASN A 137 8.63 -23.93 -4.12
N LEU A 138 7.95 -24.34 -5.19
CA LEU A 138 6.55 -23.97 -5.43
C LEU A 138 5.61 -24.32 -4.26
N ALA A 139 5.81 -25.46 -3.58
CA ALA A 139 4.93 -25.82 -2.47
C ALA A 139 5.14 -24.90 -1.26
N ALA A 140 6.39 -24.59 -0.93
CA ALA A 140 6.71 -23.66 0.15
C ALA A 140 6.24 -22.24 -0.16
N ASP A 141 6.47 -21.79 -1.40
CA ASP A 141 6.05 -20.48 -1.88
C ASP A 141 4.51 -20.33 -1.84
N MET A 142 3.75 -21.35 -2.23
CA MET A 142 2.28 -21.32 -2.13
C MET A 142 1.79 -21.28 -0.67
N VAL A 143 2.46 -21.97 0.26
CA VAL A 143 2.14 -21.88 1.70
C VAL A 143 2.45 -20.47 2.23
N ALA A 144 3.55 -19.87 1.79
CA ALA A 144 3.88 -18.49 2.14
C ALA A 144 2.85 -17.50 1.58
N ASN A 145 2.29 -17.76 0.39
CA ASN A 145 1.23 -16.94 -0.20
C ASN A 145 -0.09 -17.07 0.56
N VAL A 146 -0.49 -18.28 0.96
CA VAL A 146 -1.67 -18.45 1.82
C VAL A 146 -1.48 -17.76 3.17
N THR A 147 -0.27 -17.81 3.73
CA THR A 147 0.05 -17.11 4.98
C THR A 147 -0.06 -15.60 4.80
N ALA A 148 0.49 -15.07 3.70
CA ALA A 148 0.43 -13.68 3.32
C ALA A 148 -1.01 -13.16 3.31
N GLU A 149 -1.88 -13.79 2.52
CA GLU A 149 -3.30 -13.44 2.39
C GLU A 149 -4.11 -13.70 3.68
N GLY A 150 -3.71 -14.67 4.49
CA GLY A 150 -4.41 -15.00 5.74
C GLY A 150 -4.04 -14.11 6.93
N SER A 151 -2.93 -13.37 6.84
CA SER A 151 -2.42 -12.50 7.91
C SER A 151 -2.65 -11.01 7.68
N GLY A 152 -2.96 -10.62 6.42
CA GLY A 152 -3.21 -9.25 5.98
C GLY A 152 -4.65 -8.80 6.18
#